data_AF-A0A535S4B0-F1
#
_entry.id   AF-A0A535S4B0-F1
#
_cell.length_a   1.000
_cell.length_b   1.000
_cell.length_c   1.000
_cell.angle_alpha   90.00
_cell.angle_beta   90.00
_cell.angle_gamma   90.00
#
_symmetry.space_group_name_H-M   'P 1'
#
loop_
_entity.id
_entity.type
_entity.pdbx_description
1 polymer ?
#
loop_
_entity_poly.entity_id
_entity_poly.type
_entity_poly.pdbx_seq_one_letter_code
_entity_poly.pdbx_strand_id
1 'polypeptide(L)' 'CVESTLRDAYFHEYWPVMIEDATMPAGAPEIQQATVYNVATFFGWVSTADEVVQALKAPTLPSLASGGGKTV' A
#
# COMPACT_ATOMS: atom_id res chain seq x y z
N CYS A 1 3.80 2.89 -13.93
CA CYS A 1 3.25 1.51 -13.88
C CYS A 1 2.69 1.19 -12.50
N VAL A 2 3.46 1.41 -11.42
CA VAL A 2 3.05 1.11 -10.03
C VAL A 2 1.64 1.63 -9.69
N GLU A 3 1.42 2.94 -9.72
CA GLU A 3 0.10 3.52 -9.38
C GLU A 3 -1.03 3.02 -10.30
N SER A 4 -0.75 2.82 -11.58
CA SER A 4 -1.74 2.28 -12.53
C SER A 4 -2.20 0.88 -12.12
N THR A 5 -1.28 0.02 -11.67
CA THR A 5 -1.60 -1.32 -11.16
C THR A 5 -2.36 -1.26 -9.84
N LEU A 6 -2.00 -0.34 -8.93
CA LEU A 6 -2.76 -0.11 -7.69
C LEU A 6 -4.22 0.30 -7.96
N ARG A 7 -4.43 1.20 -8.92
CA ARG A 7 -5.79 1.62 -9.33
C ARG A 7 -6.59 0.47 -9.92
N ASP A 8 -5.98 -0.32 -10.78
CA ASP A 8 -6.60 -1.51 -11.37
C ASP A 8 -7.04 -2.52 -10.29
N ALA A 9 -6.13 -2.82 -9.35
CA ALA A 9 -6.42 -3.67 -8.21
C ALA A 9 -7.59 -3.13 -7.34
N TYR A 10 -7.60 -1.82 -7.07
CA TYR A 10 -8.68 -1.17 -6.31
C TYR A 10 -10.05 -1.34 -7.00
N PHE A 11 -10.13 -1.13 -8.32
CA PHE A 11 -11.38 -1.31 -9.07
C PHE A 11 -11.82 -2.78 -9.19
N HIS A 12 -10.89 -3.72 -8.98
CA HIS A 12 -11.17 -5.15 -8.84
C HIS A 12 -11.45 -5.60 -7.40
N GLU A 13 -11.71 -4.65 -6.49
CA GLU A 13 -12.02 -4.91 -5.07
C GLU A 13 -10.90 -5.61 -4.29
N TYR A 14 -9.66 -5.55 -4.79
CA TYR A 14 -8.49 -5.93 -4.00
C TYR A 14 -8.15 -4.85 -2.97
N TRP A 15 -7.35 -5.23 -1.98
CA TRP A 15 -6.79 -4.32 -0.99
C TRP A 15 -5.30 -4.07 -1.27
N PRO A 16 -4.94 -3.18 -2.18
CA PRO A 16 -3.55 -3.03 -2.58
C PRO A 16 -2.76 -2.21 -1.56
N VAL A 17 -1.51 -2.64 -1.33
CA VAL A 17 -0.53 -1.97 -0.46
C VAL A 17 0.68 -1.61 -1.30
N MET A 18 1.06 -0.34 -1.31
CA MET A 18 2.29 0.14 -1.94
C MET A 18 3.42 0.13 -0.92
N ILE A 19 4.55 -0.45 -1.30
CA ILE A 19 5.79 -0.45 -0.51
C ILE A 19 6.67 0.69 -1.04
N GLU A 20 6.64 1.85 -0.38
CA GLU A 20 7.17 3.08 -0.99
C GLU A 20 8.70 3.05 -1.19
N ASP A 21 9.44 2.49 -0.24
CA ASP A 21 10.89 2.33 -0.25
C ASP A 21 11.37 1.21 -1.20
N ALA A 22 10.43 0.43 -1.75
CA ALA A 22 10.69 -0.56 -2.80
C ALA A 22 10.24 -0.07 -4.20
N THR A 23 9.93 1.22 -4.35
CA THR A 23 9.51 1.83 -5.61
C THR A 23 10.30 3.10 -5.91
N MET A 24 10.33 3.50 -7.19
CA MET A 24 11.02 4.71 -7.63
C MET A 24 10.20 5.46 -8.69
N PRO A 25 10.22 6.81 -8.68
CA PRO A 25 9.50 7.61 -9.65
C PRO A 25 10.25 7.63 -10.97
N ALA A 26 9.51 7.79 -12.06
CA ALA A 26 10.09 8.23 -13.32
C ALA A 26 10.21 9.77 -13.27
N GLY A 27 11.35 10.29 -12.79
CA GLY A 27 11.62 11.73 -12.75
C GLY A 27 11.92 12.24 -11.35
N ALA A 28 11.43 13.44 -11.04
CA ALA A 28 11.75 14.15 -9.81
C ALA A 28 11.09 13.51 -8.55
N PRO A 29 11.66 13.69 -7.35
CA PRO A 29 11.14 13.11 -6.11
C PRO A 29 9.69 13.48 -5.79
N GLU A 30 9.24 14.65 -6.20
CA GLU A 30 7.88 15.16 -5.98
C GLU A 30 6.83 14.29 -6.67
N ILE A 31 7.21 13.59 -7.75
CA ILE A 31 6.33 12.64 -8.43
C ILE A 31 6.04 11.44 -7.52
N GLN A 32 7.04 10.93 -6.80
CA GLN A 32 6.83 9.84 -5.85
C GLN A 32 5.94 10.31 -4.70
N GLN A 33 6.18 11.51 -4.17
CA GLN A 33 5.36 12.08 -3.09
C GLN A 33 3.89 12.24 -3.52
N ALA A 34 3.64 12.69 -4.75
CA ALA A 34 2.29 12.80 -5.30
C ALA A 34 1.62 11.42 -5.43
N THR A 35 2.34 10.39 -5.91
CA THR A 35 1.82 9.03 -5.98
C THR A 35 1.55 8.44 -4.59
N VAL A 36 2.45 8.61 -3.63
CA VAL A 36 2.26 8.16 -2.23
C VAL A 36 1.01 8.80 -1.63
N TYR A 37 0.83 10.12 -1.82
CA TYR A 37 -0.38 10.83 -1.37
C TYR A 37 -1.65 10.27 -2.01
N ASN A 38 -1.64 10.04 -3.33
CA ASN A 38 -2.79 9.47 -4.04
C ASN A 38 -3.16 8.08 -3.52
N VAL A 39 -2.16 7.21 -3.34
CA VAL A 39 -2.37 5.84 -2.84
C VAL A 39 -2.94 5.87 -1.42
N ALA A 40 -2.31 6.59 -0.50
CA ALA A 40 -2.73 6.65 0.90
C ALA A 40 -4.15 7.24 1.06
N THR A 41 -4.53 8.17 0.17
CA THR A 41 -5.83 8.85 0.24
C THR A 41 -6.94 8.04 -0.41
N PHE A 42 -6.69 7.46 -1.60
CA PHE A 42 -7.78 6.95 -2.45
C PHE A 42 -7.70 5.45 -2.75
N PHE A 43 -6.51 4.94 -3.06
CA PHE A 43 -6.40 3.63 -3.73
C PHE A 43 -5.97 2.48 -2.82
N GLY A 44 -5.38 2.76 -1.66
CA GLY A 44 -4.87 1.70 -0.81
C GLY A 44 -4.11 2.21 0.41
N TRP A 45 -3.14 1.41 0.84
CA TRP A 45 -2.23 1.72 1.95
C TRP A 45 -0.82 1.90 1.43
N VAL A 46 -0.02 2.65 2.18
CA VAL A 46 1.42 2.80 1.96
C VAL A 46 2.13 2.22 3.17
N SER A 47 3.24 1.51 2.95
CA SER A 47 4.07 0.90 3.98
C SER A 47 5.52 0.85 3.50
N THR A 48 6.42 0.39 4.37
CA THR A 48 7.82 0.12 4.06
C THR A 48 8.10 -1.39 3.98
N ALA A 49 9.21 -1.76 3.33
CA ALA A 49 9.62 -3.16 3.22
C ALA A 49 9.81 -3.78 4.62
N ASP A 50 10.38 -3.01 5.56
CA ASP A 50 10.59 -3.45 6.93
C ASP A 50 9.28 -3.73 7.68
N GLU A 51 8.29 -2.84 7.57
CA GLU A 51 6.96 -3.03 8.17
C GLU A 51 6.27 -4.27 7.61
N VAL A 52 6.30 -4.46 6.29
CA VAL A 52 5.73 -5.64 5.64
C VAL A 52 6.42 -6.92 6.12
N VAL A 53 7.75 -6.92 6.20
CA VAL A 53 8.51 -8.07 6.71
C VAL A 53 8.18 -8.37 8.18
N GLN A 54 8.00 -7.34 9.00
CA GLN A 54 7.59 -7.50 10.40
C GLN A 54 6.17 -8.08 10.49
N ALA A 55 5.22 -7.55 9.72
CA ALA A 55 3.85 -8.04 9.67
C ALA A 55 3.77 -9.51 9.25
N LEU A 56 4.56 -9.92 8.25
CA LEU A 56 4.62 -11.31 7.79
C LEU A 56 5.26 -12.27 8.80
N LYS A 57 6.12 -11.78 9.70
CA LYS A 57 6.72 -12.55 10.79
C LYS A 57 5.86 -12.62 12.04
N ALA A 58 4.84 -11.76 12.15
CA ALA A 58 3.97 -11.73 13.31
C ALA A 58 3.21 -13.07 13.46
N PRO A 59 2.97 -13.54 14.70
CA PRO A 59 2.13 -14.70 14.92
C PRO A 59 0.77 -14.48 14.27
N THR A 60 0.26 -15.48 13.55
CA THR A 60 -1.06 -15.42 12.92
C THR A 60 -2.12 -15.09 13.97
N LEU A 61 -2.71 -13.90 13.89
CA LEU A 61 -3.89 -13.59 14.67
C LEU A 61 -5.02 -14.55 14.26
N PRO A 62 -5.87 -15.01 15.21
CA PRO A 62 -7.11 -15.71 14.85
C PRO A 62 -7.87 -14.85 13.84
N SER A 63 -8.38 -15.46 12.76
CA SER A 63 -8.94 -14.69 11.63
C SER A 63 -10.00 -13.70 12.11
N LEU A 64 -9.68 -12.40 12.03
CA LEU A 64 -10.64 -11.32 12.25
C LEU A 64 -11.61 -11.34 11.07
N ALA A 65 -12.82 -11.84 11.31
CA ALA A 65 -13.93 -11.65 10.40
C ALA A 65 -14.15 -10.13 10.20
N SER A 66 -13.99 -9.70 8.94
CA SER A 66 -14.52 -8.45 8.34
C SER A 66 -14.72 -7.26 9.28
N GLY A 67 -13.76 -6.34 9.30
CA GLY A 67 -13.93 -5.04 9.95
C GLY A 67 -12.99 -4.01 9.35
N GLY A 68 -13.49 -3.25 8.37
CA GLY A 68 -12.76 -2.16 7.73
C GLY A 68 -12.36 -1.08 8.74
N GLY A 69 -11.06 -0.91 8.95
CA GLY A 69 -10.50 0.17 9.72
C GLY A 69 -9.04 0.32 9.35
N LYS A 70 -8.70 1.42 8.65
CA LYS A 70 -7.32 1.84 8.43
C LYS A 70 -6.66 1.93 9.80
N THR A 71 -5.73 1.02 10.09
CA THR A 71 -4.88 1.09 11.28
C THR A 71 -3.50 1.54 10.85
N VAL A 72 -3.00 2.45 11.68
CA VAL A 72 -1.86 3.38 11.52
C VAL A 72 -0.59 2.72 11.03
#